data_AF-A0A951E9D3-F1
#
_entry.id   AF-A0A951E9D3-F1
#
_cell.length_a   1.000
_cell.length_b   1.000
_cell.length_c   1.000
_cell.angle_alpha   90.00
_cell.angle_beta   90.00
_cell.angle_gamma   90.00
#
_symmetry.space_group_name_H-M   'P 1'
#
loop_
_entity.id
_entity.type
_entity.pdbx_description
1 polymer ?
#
loop_
_entity_poly.entity_id
_entity_poly.type
_entity_poly.pdbx_seq_one_letter_code
_entity_poly.pdbx_strand_id
1 'polypeptide(L)'
;TYSLILQNRLRSALDLPAAAGAPSEINGVTTVIGGNRIVGTSALGKAANPGDVCGILFRSDPPAVELVQTQLPALTVRGKSQGVTNLRIEESIAVRVLDPDAVHYLTY
;
A
#
# COMPACT_ATOMS: atom_id res chain seq x y z
N THR A 1 15.17 5.29 -6.19
CA THR A 1 14.31 4.11 -6.43
C THR A 1 12.86 4.43 -6.06
N TYR A 2 11.88 3.70 -6.58
CA TYR A 2 10.46 3.94 -6.29
C TYR A 2 9.78 2.72 -5.65
N SER A 3 8.71 3.00 -4.89
CA SER A 3 7.78 2.01 -4.36
C SER A 3 6.41 2.23 -4.99
N LEU A 4 5.67 1.15 -5.17
CA LEU A 4 4.36 1.17 -5.80
C LEU A 4 3.35 0.42 -4.92
N ILE A 5 2.30 1.12 -4.51
CA ILE A 5 1.13 0.54 -3.87
C ILE A 5 0.06 0.41 -4.94
N LEU A 6 -0.56 -0.76 -5.08
CA LEU A 6 -1.64 -1.03 -6.02
C LEU A 6 -2.84 -1.61 -5.31
N GLN A 7 -4.01 -1.45 -5.91
CA GLN A 7 -5.15 -2.27 -5.56
C GLN A 7 -4.81 -3.75 -5.77
N ASN A 8 -5.25 -4.62 -4.84
CA ASN A 8 -4.95 -6.05 -4.87
C ASN A 8 -5.21 -6.72 -6.23
N ARG A 9 -6.31 -6.38 -6.91
CA ARG A 9 -6.65 -6.95 -8.22
C ARG A 9 -5.61 -6.62 -9.30
N LEU A 10 -5.14 -5.37 -9.35
CA LEU A 10 -4.10 -4.95 -10.30
C LEU A 10 -2.77 -5.60 -9.96
N ARG A 11 -2.42 -5.65 -8.68
CA ARG A 11 -1.22 -6.37 -8.22
C ARG A 11 -1.24 -7.83 -8.66
N SER A 12 -2.37 -8.53 -8.50
CA SER A 12 -2.51 -9.93 -8.93
C SER A 12 -2.49 -10.09 -10.45
N ALA A 13 -3.05 -9.13 -11.20
CA ALA A 13 -2.97 -9.15 -12.66
C ALA A 13 -1.53 -9.05 -13.15
N LEU A 14 -0.69 -8.25 -12.47
CA LEU A 14 0.73 -8.14 -12.80
C LEU A 14 1.55 -9.41 -12.47
N ASP A 15 1.07 -10.29 -11.59
CA ASP A 15 1.74 -11.58 -11.36
C ASP A 15 1.59 -12.52 -12.55
N LEU A 16 0.56 -12.33 -13.37
CA LEU A 16 0.30 -13.15 -14.54
C LEU A 16 1.17 -12.68 -15.72
N PRO A 17 1.62 -13.60 -16.58
CA PRO A 17 2.28 -13.24 -17.83
C PRO A 17 1.25 -12.77 -18.87
N ALA A 18 1.59 -11.80 -19.73
CA ALA A 18 0.70 -11.37 -20.81
C ALA A 18 0.49 -12.44 -21.89
N ALA A 19 1.40 -13.41 -22.01
CA ALA A 19 1.30 -14.53 -22.95
C ALA A 19 1.85 -15.83 -22.35
N ALA A 20 1.40 -16.97 -22.87
CA ALA A 20 1.92 -18.27 -22.46
C ALA A 20 3.44 -18.37 -22.69
N GLY A 21 4.18 -18.67 -21.63
CA GLY A 21 5.65 -18.76 -21.66
C GLY A 21 6.39 -17.43 -21.51
N ALA A 22 5.70 -16.29 -21.44
CA ALA A 22 6.31 -15.00 -21.14
C ALA A 22 6.61 -14.84 -19.64
N PRO A 23 7.56 -13.97 -19.25
CA PRO A 23 7.74 -13.58 -17.86
C PRO A 23 6.52 -12.81 -17.33
N SER A 24 6.37 -12.82 -16.01
CA SER A 24 5.36 -12.03 -15.30
C SER A 24 5.55 -10.53 -15.56
N GLU A 25 4.45 -9.80 -15.76
CA GLU A 25 4.47 -8.35 -16.01
C GLU A 25 5.08 -7.55 -14.85
N ILE A 26 5.02 -8.10 -13.63
CA ILE A 26 5.63 -7.47 -12.46
C ILE A 26 7.14 -7.29 -12.59
N ASN A 27 7.83 -8.16 -13.34
CA ASN A 27 9.27 -8.01 -13.57
C ASN A 27 9.57 -6.79 -14.43
N GLY A 28 8.72 -6.53 -15.44
CA GLY A 28 8.78 -5.32 -16.25
C GLY A 28 8.56 -4.08 -15.41
N VAL A 29 7.52 -4.07 -14.58
CA VAL A 29 7.23 -2.95 -13.67
C VAL A 29 8.37 -2.72 -12.68
N THR A 30 8.90 -3.77 -12.07
CA THR A 30 10.05 -3.73 -11.13
C THR A 30 11.28 -3.09 -11.78
N THR A 31 11.54 -3.42 -13.04
CA THR A 31 12.64 -2.85 -13.82
C THR A 31 12.42 -1.36 -14.08
N VAL A 32 11.20 -0.96 -14.48
CA VAL A 32 10.86 0.44 -14.80
C VAL A 32 10.94 1.33 -13.56
N ILE A 33 10.38 0.89 -12.42
CA ILE A 33 10.38 1.70 -11.19
C ILE A 33 11.75 1.68 -10.48
N GLY A 34 12.68 0.85 -10.94
CA GLY A 34 14.01 0.68 -10.36
C GLY A 34 13.96 0.25 -8.89
N GLY A 35 12.97 -0.57 -8.52
CA GLY A 35 12.70 -0.95 -7.13
C GLY A 35 11.83 -2.20 -7.05
N ASN A 36 12.00 -3.00 -5.99
CA ASN A 36 11.31 -4.28 -5.79
C ASN A 36 10.12 -4.18 -4.81
N ARG A 37 9.70 -2.96 -4.45
CA ARG A 37 8.64 -2.72 -3.46
C ARG A 37 7.32 -2.43 -4.15
N ILE A 38 6.69 -3.50 -4.65
CA ILE A 38 5.35 -3.46 -5.25
C ILE A 38 4.39 -4.23 -4.36
N VAL A 39 3.46 -3.51 -3.70
CA VAL A 39 2.55 -4.09 -2.71
C VAL A 39 1.09 -3.92 -3.13
N GLY A 40 0.28 -4.93 -2.84
CA GLY A 40 -1.17 -4.86 -2.95
C GLY A 40 -1.80 -4.34 -1.66
N THR A 41 -2.87 -3.56 -1.77
CA THR A 41 -3.70 -3.16 -0.64
C THR A 41 -5.19 -3.23 -0.96
N SER A 42 -6.01 -3.45 0.07
CA SER A 42 -7.46 -3.33 0.04
C SER A 42 -7.96 -1.92 0.39
N ALA A 43 -7.06 -1.02 0.80
CA ALA A 43 -7.38 0.37 1.14
C ALA A 43 -7.63 1.24 -0.10
N LEU A 44 -7.06 0.86 -1.25
CA LEU A 44 -7.37 1.48 -2.55
C LEU A 44 -8.68 0.90 -3.10
N GLY A 45 -9.44 1.75 -3.82
CA GLY A 45 -10.87 1.59 -4.11
C GLY A 45 -11.33 0.19 -4.49
N LYS A 46 -12.57 -0.18 -4.10
CA LYS A 46 -13.13 -1.52 -4.38
C LYS A 46 -13.66 -1.67 -5.81
N ALA A 47 -14.07 -0.56 -6.43
CA ALA A 47 -14.62 -0.50 -7.77
C ALA A 47 -13.59 0.09 -8.74
N ALA A 48 -13.62 -0.37 -9.99
CA ALA A 48 -12.77 0.13 -11.05
C ALA A 48 -13.55 1.14 -11.89
N ASN A 49 -13.93 2.26 -11.29
CA ASN A 49 -14.58 3.34 -12.03
C ASN A 49 -13.53 4.30 -12.59
N PRO A 50 -13.77 4.91 -13.77
CA PRO A 50 -12.88 5.93 -14.31
C PRO A 50 -12.60 7.05 -13.29
N GLY A 51 -11.32 7.38 -13.08
CA GLY A 51 -10.90 8.39 -12.11
C GLY A 51 -10.70 7.90 -10.66
N ASP A 52 -11.08 6.66 -10.32
CA ASP A 52 -10.77 6.08 -9.01
C ASP A 52 -9.26 5.79 -8.91
N VAL A 53 -8.65 6.18 -7.78
CA VAL A 53 -7.23 5.90 -7.50
C VAL A 53 -7.03 4.39 -7.30
N CYS A 54 -6.28 3.79 -8.20
CA CYS A 54 -5.97 2.37 -8.24
C CYS A 54 -4.52 2.05 -7.86
N GLY A 55 -3.67 3.07 -7.77
CA GLY A 55 -2.29 2.93 -7.34
C GLY A 55 -1.66 4.24 -6.86
N ILE A 56 -0.56 4.11 -6.12
CA ILE A 56 0.26 5.22 -5.62
C ILE A 56 1.73 4.86 -5.87
N LEU A 57 2.40 5.63 -6.72
CA LEU A 57 3.84 5.54 -6.96
C LEU A 57 4.54 6.63 -6.15
N PHE A 58 5.60 6.30 -5.40
CA PHE A 58 6.36 7.31 -4.67
C PHE A 58 7.86 6.98 -4.58
N ARG A 59 8.70 8.01 -4.55
CA ARG A 59 10.15 7.85 -4.41
C ARG A 59 10.49 7.30 -3.03
N SER A 60 11.27 6.23 -3.00
CA SER A 60 11.71 5.57 -1.78
C SER A 60 13.08 6.04 -1.31
N ASP A 61 13.92 6.48 -2.25
CA ASP A 61 15.25 6.99 -1.95
C ASP A 61 15.62 8.15 -2.89
N PRO A 62 15.81 9.38 -2.37
CA PRO A 62 15.48 9.78 -0.99
C PRO A 62 13.96 9.69 -0.74
N PRO A 63 13.49 9.44 0.50
CA PRO A 63 12.09 9.16 0.78
C PRO A 63 11.21 10.38 0.48
N ALA A 64 10.18 10.22 -0.36
CA ALA A 64 9.14 11.22 -0.59
C ALA A 64 8.03 11.16 0.46
N VAL A 65 7.89 10.01 1.13
CA VAL A 65 6.87 9.76 2.16
C VAL A 65 7.54 9.09 3.36
N GLU A 66 7.13 9.50 4.55
CA GLU A 66 7.62 8.96 5.81
C GLU A 66 6.44 8.56 6.70
N LEU A 67 6.56 7.39 7.33
CA LEU A 67 5.63 6.96 8.36
C LEU A 67 6.14 7.44 9.72
N VAL A 68 5.38 8.30 10.37
CA VAL A 68 5.68 8.80 11.71
C VAL A 68 4.82 8.03 12.71
N GLN A 69 5.45 7.11 13.45
CA GLN A 69 4.79 6.43 14.57
C GLN A 69 4.98 7.25 15.85
N THR A 70 3.88 7.73 16.41
CA THR A 70 3.89 8.51 17.65
C THR A 70 3.50 7.66 18.87
N GLN A 71 2.80 6.55 18.64
CA GLN A 71 2.47 5.56 19.68
C GLN A 71 2.46 4.17 19.07
N LEU A 72 3.25 3.25 19.66
CA LEU A 72 3.24 1.84 19.28
C LEU A 72 1.89 1.18 19.60
N PRO A 73 1.50 0.12 18.87
CA PRO A 73 0.27 -0.62 19.14
C PRO A 73 0.24 -1.14 20.58
N ALA A 74 -0.80 -0.78 21.32
CA ALA A 74 -1.01 -1.18 22.71
C ALA A 74 -2.36 -1.89 22.87
N LEU A 75 -2.33 -3.05 23.53
CA LEU A 75 -3.52 -3.81 23.91
C LEU A 75 -3.92 -3.46 25.34
N THR A 76 -5.16 -3.01 25.54
CA THR A 76 -5.71 -2.70 26.86
C THR A 76 -6.99 -3.49 27.13
N VAL A 77 -7.12 -3.97 28.36
CA VAL A 77 -8.36 -4.62 28.82
C VAL A 77 -9.32 -3.53 29.30
N ARG A 78 -10.43 -3.34 28.60
CA ARG A 78 -11.46 -2.35 28.94
C ARG A 78 -12.38 -2.82 30.06
N GLY A 79 -12.52 -4.13 30.22
CA GLY A 79 -13.31 -4.74 31.28
C GLY A 79 -13.74 -6.16 30.94
N LYS A 80 -14.39 -6.82 31.89
CA LYS A 80 -15.02 -8.14 31.71
C LYS A 80 -16.49 -8.03 32.08
N SER A 81 -17.38 -8.49 31.22
CA SER A 81 -18.82 -8.52 31.48
C SER A 81 -19.44 -9.77 30.86
N GLN A 82 -20.27 -10.48 31.62
CA GLN A 82 -21.00 -11.68 31.16
C GLN A 82 -20.11 -12.73 30.47
N GLY A 83 -18.87 -12.93 30.96
CA GLY A 83 -17.92 -13.87 30.37
C GLY A 83 -17.17 -13.37 29.13
N VAL A 84 -17.47 -12.17 28.63
CA VAL A 84 -16.75 -11.53 27.53
C VAL A 84 -15.68 -10.60 28.08
N THR A 85 -14.46 -10.68 27.54
CA THR A 85 -13.37 -9.73 27.83
C THR A 85 -13.32 -8.69 26.71
N ASN A 86 -13.57 -7.43 27.06
CA ASN A 86 -13.48 -6.33 26.11
C ASN A 86 -12.02 -5.86 26.02
N LEU A 87 -11.46 -5.97 24.83
CA LEU A 87 -10.10 -5.57 24.51
C LEU A 87 -10.13 -4.35 23.59
N ARG A 88 -9.15 -3.46 23.73
CA ARG A 88 -8.93 -2.34 22.82
C ARG A 88 -7.49 -2.34 22.36
N ILE A 89 -7.27 -2.29 21.06
CA ILE A 89 -5.98 -2.06 20.45
C ILE A 89 -5.95 -0.60 19.98
N GLU A 90 -4.94 0.15 20.39
CA GLU A 90 -4.74 1.53 19.97
C GLU A 90 -3.32 1.71 19.44
N GLU A 91 -3.18 2.47 18.37
CA GLU A 91 -1.92 2.92 17.83
C GLU A 91 -2.09 4.36 17.33
N SER A 92 -1.01 5.13 17.30
CA SER A 92 -1.00 6.47 16.70
C SER A 92 0.08 6.52 15.63
N ILE A 93 -0.38 6.61 14.38
CA ILE A 93 0.46 6.60 13.19
C ILE A 93 0.03 7.76 12.30
N ALA A 94 0.99 8.50 11.78
CA ALA A 94 0.79 9.56 10.80
C ALA A 94 1.65 9.29 9.56
N VAL A 95 1.19 9.80 8.42
CA VAL A 95 1.97 9.81 7.18
C VAL A 95 2.37 11.25 6.91
N ARG A 96 3.66 11.48 6.70
CA ARG A 96 4.21 12.78 6.30
C ARG A 96 4.70 12.69 4.86
N VAL A 97 4.21 13.60 4.02
CA VAL A 97 4.72 13.77 2.66
C VAL A 97 5.85 14.79 2.70
N LEU A 98 7.06 14.35 2.35
CA LEU A 98 8.28 15.15 2.35
C LEU A 98 8.50 15.85 1.00
N ASP A 99 8.13 15.18 -0.09
CA ASP A 99 8.26 15.67 -1.46
C ASP A 99 6.99 15.28 -2.25
N PRO A 100 5.98 16.18 -2.33
CA PRO A 100 4.72 15.91 -3.02
C PRO A 100 4.89 15.64 -4.52
N ASP A 101 5.88 16.26 -5.16
CA ASP A 101 6.12 16.12 -6.61
C ASP A 101 6.65 14.72 -6.95
N ALA A 102 7.17 14.00 -5.95
CA ALA A 102 7.62 12.62 -6.05
C ALA A 102 6.57 11.60 -5.61
N VAL A 103 5.29 12.00 -5.48
CA VAL A 103 4.14 11.13 -5.21
C VAL A 103 3.12 11.26 -6.35
N HIS A 104 2.79 10.13 -6.98
CA HIS A 104 1.87 10.10 -8.11
C HIS A 104 0.74 9.12 -7.86
N TYR A 105 -0.49 9.58 -8.10
CA TYR A 105 -1.68 8.76 -8.09
C TYR A 105 -1.90 8.17 -9.48
N LEU A 106 -2.20 6.88 -9.53
CA LEU A 106 -2.63 6.17 -10.73
C LEU A 106 -4.14 6.00 -10.64
N THR A 107 -4.86 6.32 -11.70
CA THR A 107 -6.31 6.17 -11.78
C THR A 107 -6.70 5.21 -12.90
N TYR A 108 -7.89 4.62 -12.80
CA TYR A 108 -8.53 3.87 -13.89
C TYR A 108 -8.91 4.75 -15.09
#